data_AF-A0A1V2AUX9-F1
#
_entry.id   AF-A0A1V2AUX9-F1
#
_cell.length_a   1.000
_cell.length_b   1.000
_cell.length_c   1.000
_cell.angle_alpha   90.00
_cell.angle_beta   90.00
_cell.angle_gamma   90.00
#
_symmetry.space_group_name_H-M   'P 1'
#
loop_
_entity.id
_entity.type
_entity.pdbx_description
1 polymer ?
#
loop_
_entity_poly.entity_id
_entity_poly.type
_entity_poly.pdbx_seq_one_letter_code
_entity_poly.pdbx_strand_id
1 'polypeptide(L)'
;MDKEIYNFTFNKEDATFQFDSIGPKGKIRKLISYILFDRMDDGTPVLNLAFGDLEGNDQNISDTVISNNPDRDKVLATVARTVLQIIDSYNKVGIIAQGSTPSRTRLYQISINA
;
A
#
# COMPACT_ATOMS: atom_id res chain seq x y z
N MET A 1 5.99 7.04 -17.54
CA MET A 1 7.27 7.26 -16.84
C MET A 1 7.45 6.14 -15.85
N ASP A 2 8.50 5.32 -16.00
CA ASP A 2 8.84 4.33 -14.97
C ASP A 2 9.35 5.08 -13.73
N LYS A 3 8.48 5.21 -12.73
CA LYS A 3 8.87 5.76 -11.43
C LYS A 3 9.70 4.70 -10.71
N GLU A 4 10.78 5.13 -10.08
CA GLU A 4 11.57 4.26 -9.21
C GLU A 4 10.68 3.68 -8.09
N ILE A 5 10.93 2.41 -7.72
CA ILE A 5 10.23 1.72 -6.63
C ILE A 5 11.25 1.17 -5.63
N TYR A 6 10.78 0.84 -4.43
CA TYR A 6 11.53 0.00 -3.51
C TYR A 6 11.34 -1.48 -3.86
N ASN A 7 12.39 -2.27 -3.65
CA ASN A 7 12.23 -3.72 -3.58
C ASN A 7 11.42 -4.06 -2.32
N PHE A 8 10.52 -5.03 -2.45
CA PHE A 8 9.65 -5.47 -1.38
C PHE A 8 9.64 -7.00 -1.29
N THR A 9 9.32 -7.51 -0.11
CA THR A 9 8.98 -8.93 0.08
C THR A 9 7.47 -9.10 0.01
N PHE A 10 7.02 -10.26 -0.49
CA PHE A 10 5.60 -10.61 -0.55
C PHE A 10 5.36 -11.89 0.25
N ASN A 11 4.52 -11.80 1.29
CA ASN A 11 3.97 -12.96 1.97
C ASN A 11 2.59 -13.27 1.35
N LYS A 12 2.52 -14.40 0.64
CA LYS A 12 1.29 -14.85 -0.04
C LYS A 12 0.20 -15.31 0.91
N GLU A 13 0.56 -15.87 2.07
CA GLU A 13 -0.40 -16.42 3.03
C GLU A 13 -1.23 -15.30 3.67
N ASP A 14 -0.56 -14.21 4.04
CA ASP A 14 -1.17 -13.04 4.68
C ASP A 14 -1.58 -11.95 3.68
N ALA A 15 -1.30 -12.12 2.39
CA ALA A 15 -1.42 -11.09 1.36
C ALA A 15 -0.76 -9.75 1.76
N THR A 16 0.45 -9.82 2.34
CA THR A 16 1.18 -8.65 2.85
C THR A 16 2.48 -8.39 2.11
N PHE A 17 2.83 -7.11 2.00
CA PHE A 17 4.09 -6.66 1.40
C PHE A 17 4.87 -5.80 2.38
N GLN A 18 6.18 -5.98 2.43
CA GLN A 18 7.06 -5.18 3.28
C GLN A 18 8.22 -4.59 2.48
N PHE A 19 8.54 -3.34 2.77
CA PHE A 19 9.72 -2.67 2.22
C PHE A 19 10.27 -1.62 3.17
N ASP A 20 11.48 -1.17 2.87
CA ASP A 20 12.19 -0.17 3.64
C ASP A 20 12.27 1.14 2.87
N SER A 21 11.59 2.18 3.36
CA SER A 21 11.76 3.56 2.91
C SER A 21 13.09 4.09 3.45
N ILE A 22 13.98 4.55 2.56
CA ILE A 22 15.33 5.00 2.91
C ILE A 22 15.47 6.47 2.54
N GLY A 23 15.85 7.28 3.52
CA GLY A 23 16.01 8.72 3.33
C GLY A 23 16.65 9.41 4.53
N PRO A 24 16.59 10.74 4.60
CA PRO A 24 17.30 11.54 5.61
C PRO A 24 16.87 11.25 7.06
N LYS A 25 15.69 10.69 7.28
CA LYS A 25 15.23 10.27 8.61
C LYS A 25 15.59 8.82 8.95
N GLY A 26 16.48 8.24 8.16
CA GLY A 26 16.89 6.86 8.27
C GLY A 26 15.94 5.92 7.55
N LYS A 27 15.95 4.68 8.02
CA LYS A 27 15.21 3.56 7.47
C LYS A 27 13.87 3.44 8.17
N ILE A 28 12.78 3.49 7.41
CA ILE A 28 11.41 3.37 7.92
C ILE A 28 10.76 2.16 7.26
N ARG A 29 10.43 1.16 8.07
CA ARG A 29 9.77 -0.05 7.59
C ARG A 29 8.31 0.26 7.28
N LYS A 30 7.86 -0.19 6.12
CA LYS A 30 6.49 -0.03 5.65
C LYS A 30 5.85 -1.41 5.46
N LEU A 31 4.56 -1.48 5.76
CA LEU A 31 3.74 -2.67 5.51
C LEU A 31 2.52 -2.26 4.69
N ILE A 32 2.20 -3.09 3.70
CA ILE A 32 0.95 -3.05 2.95
C ILE A 32 0.22 -4.36 3.22
N SER A 33 -1.04 -4.31 3.60
CA SER A 33 -1.89 -5.48 3.81
C SER A 33 -3.17 -5.37 2.97
N TYR A 34 -3.55 -6.48 2.34
CA TYR A 34 -4.78 -6.59 1.55
C TYR A 34 -5.79 -7.46 2.30
N ILE A 35 -6.82 -6.82 2.84
CA ILE A 35 -7.78 -7.46 3.74
C ILE A 35 -9.13 -7.51 3.05
N LEU A 36 -9.80 -8.67 3.05
CA LEU A 36 -11.16 -8.77 2.52
C LEU A 36 -12.08 -7.79 3.25
N PHE A 37 -12.65 -6.86 2.49
CA PHE A 37 -13.52 -5.82 3.01
C PHE A 37 -14.99 -6.15 2.69
N ASP A 38 -15.25 -6.56 1.44
CA ASP A 38 -16.60 -6.85 0.98
C ASP A 38 -16.57 -7.78 -0.25
N ARG A 39 -17.75 -8.08 -0.81
CA ARG A 39 -17.93 -8.75 -2.09
C ARG A 39 -18.98 -8.02 -2.93
N MET A 40 -18.72 -7.90 -4.24
CA MET A 40 -19.72 -7.43 -5.19
C MET A 40 -20.85 -8.45 -5.35
N ASP A 41 -21.98 -8.05 -5.96
CA ASP A 41 -23.15 -8.91 -6.20
C ASP A 41 -22.82 -10.20 -6.97
N ASP A 42 -21.81 -10.16 -7.85
CA ASP A 42 -21.34 -11.31 -8.62
C ASP A 42 -20.32 -12.19 -7.86
N GLY A 43 -20.08 -11.91 -6.58
CA GLY A 43 -19.15 -12.63 -5.71
C GLY A 43 -17.69 -12.15 -5.77
N THR A 44 -17.37 -11.19 -6.63
CA THR A 44 -16.01 -10.64 -6.77
C THR A 44 -15.53 -10.05 -5.43
N PRO A 45 -14.38 -10.48 -4.87
CA PRO A 45 -13.87 -9.93 -3.62
C PRO A 45 -13.45 -8.47 -3.80
N VAL A 46 -13.71 -7.66 -2.78
CA VAL A 46 -13.21 -6.29 -2.64
C VAL A 46 -12.26 -6.27 -1.46
N LEU A 47 -10.99 -5.94 -1.71
CA LEU A 47 -9.95 -5.88 -0.69
C LEU A 47 -9.67 -4.43 -0.30
N ASN A 48 -9.61 -4.15 0.99
CA ASN A 48 -9.07 -2.91 1.52
C ASN A 48 -7.54 -2.96 1.50
N LEU A 49 -6.92 -1.94 0.91
CA LEU A 49 -5.48 -1.71 0.95
C LEU A 49 -5.15 -0.88 2.20
N ALA A 50 -4.64 -1.56 3.22
CA ALA A 50 -4.10 -0.92 4.42
C ALA A 50 -2.60 -0.64 4.22
N PHE A 51 -2.17 0.59 4.45
CA PHE A 51 -0.77 1.01 4.29
C PHE A 51 -0.33 1.93 5.42
N GLY A 52 0.83 1.64 6.01
CA GLY A 52 1.40 2.46 7.06
C GLY A 52 2.83 2.12 7.42
N ASP A 53 3.34 2.80 8.45
CA ASP A 53 4.66 2.59 9.03
C ASP A 53 4.56 1.42 10.01
N LEU A 54 5.42 0.41 9.87
CA LEU A 54 5.40 -0.75 10.75
C LEU A 54 5.91 -0.35 12.14
N GLU A 55 5.12 -0.61 13.18
CA GLU A 55 5.48 -0.32 14.58
C GLU A 55 5.77 -1.61 15.35
N GLY A 56 6.97 -1.69 15.93
CA GLY A 56 7.38 -2.84 16.74
C GLY A 56 7.65 -4.12 15.94
N ASN A 57 7.40 -5.27 16.57
CA ASN A 57 7.64 -6.60 15.98
C ASN A 57 6.36 -7.26 15.42
N ASP A 58 5.20 -6.69 15.72
CA ASP A 58 3.90 -7.19 15.27
C ASP A 58 3.55 -6.58 13.91
N GLN A 59 2.61 -7.17 13.16
CA GLN A 59 2.05 -6.61 11.91
C GLN A 59 1.19 -5.35 12.16
N ASN A 60 1.50 -4.57 13.20
CA ASN A 60 0.83 -3.34 13.54
C ASN A 60 1.39 -2.20 12.70
N ILE A 61 0.48 -1.46 12.06
CA ILE A 61 0.84 -0.30 11.25
C ILE A 61 0.27 0.97 11.86
N SER A 62 1.06 2.02 11.73
CA SER A 62 0.61 3.39 11.97
C SER A 62 0.35 4.06 10.63
N ASP A 63 -0.93 4.26 10.33
CA ASP A 63 -1.42 4.88 9.10
C ASP A 63 -1.63 6.41 9.24
N THR A 64 -1.48 6.94 10.46
CA THR A 64 -1.61 8.37 10.77
C THR A 64 -0.28 9.12 10.80
N VAL A 65 0.83 8.42 11.07
CA VAL A 65 2.16 9.04 11.18
C VAL A 65 2.60 9.67 9.85
N ILE A 66 3.14 10.89 9.96
CA ILE A 66 3.79 11.59 8.86
C ILE A 66 5.30 11.38 9.01
N SER A 67 5.83 10.32 8.40
CA SER A 67 7.27 10.04 8.44
C SER A 67 8.07 11.12 7.71
N ASN A 68 7.63 11.58 6.53
CA ASN A 68 8.29 12.63 5.74
C ASN A 68 9.76 12.30 5.44
N ASN A 69 10.01 11.19 4.72
CA ASN A 69 11.35 10.70 4.34
C ASN A 69 11.77 11.14 2.92
N PRO A 70 11.38 12.35 2.51
CA PRO A 70 11.34 12.89 1.14
C PRO A 70 11.15 11.97 -0.08
N ASP A 71 10.49 10.82 0.06
CA ASP A 71 10.42 9.76 -0.97
C ASP A 71 8.99 9.41 -1.39
N ARG A 72 8.04 10.33 -1.18
CA ARG A 72 6.60 10.13 -1.38
C ARG A 72 6.26 9.46 -2.72
N ASP A 73 6.83 9.94 -3.81
CA ASP A 73 6.48 9.45 -5.15
C ASP A 73 7.01 8.02 -5.39
N LYS A 74 8.18 7.68 -4.85
CA LYS A 74 8.75 6.32 -4.87
C LYS A 74 7.94 5.37 -4.00
N VAL A 75 7.50 5.82 -2.83
CA VAL A 75 6.57 5.09 -1.96
C VAL A 75 5.25 4.81 -2.69
N LEU A 76 4.62 5.82 -3.28
CA LEU A 76 3.36 5.65 -4.02
C LEU A 76 3.52 4.72 -5.23
N ALA A 77 4.62 4.83 -5.97
CA ALA A 77 4.93 3.91 -7.06
C ALA A 77 5.12 2.46 -6.58
N THR A 78 5.75 2.29 -5.41
CA THR A 78 5.90 0.97 -4.77
C THR A 78 4.54 0.39 -4.37
N VAL A 79 3.65 1.19 -3.76
CA VAL A 79 2.28 0.74 -3.43
C VAL A 79 1.51 0.37 -4.68
N ALA A 80 1.57 1.18 -5.75
CA ALA A 80 0.93 0.85 -7.02
C ALA A 80 1.44 -0.47 -7.61
N ARG A 81 2.75 -0.76 -7.46
CA ARG A 81 3.33 -2.03 -7.91
C ARG A 81 2.78 -3.23 -7.16
N THR A 82 2.52 -3.12 -5.85
CA THR A 82 1.91 -4.22 -5.09
C THR A 82 0.44 -4.44 -5.46
N VAL A 83 -0.29 -3.37 -5.82
CA VAL A 83 -1.67 -3.49 -6.33
C VAL A 83 -1.71 -4.34 -7.59
N LEU A 84 -0.82 -4.08 -8.54
CA LEU A 84 -0.72 -4.88 -9.76
C LEU A 84 -0.41 -6.34 -9.45
N GLN A 85 0.53 -6.60 -8.53
CA GLN A 85 0.88 -7.96 -8.14
C GLN A 85 -0.26 -8.71 -7.44
N ILE A 86 -1.09 -8.02 -6.65
CA ILE A 86 -2.31 -8.60 -6.08
C ILE A 86 -3.31 -8.90 -7.18
N ILE A 87 -3.61 -7.93 -8.05
CA ILE A 87 -4.56 -8.15 -9.15
C ILE A 87 -4.12 -9.35 -10.00
N ASP A 88 -2.84 -9.49 -10.34
CA ASP A 88 -2.31 -10.63 -11.10
C ASP A 88 -2.44 -11.97 -10.35
N SER A 89 -2.53 -11.94 -9.01
CA SER A 89 -2.73 -13.14 -8.18
C SER A 89 -4.19 -13.58 -8.07
N TYR A 90 -5.16 -12.75 -8.52
CA TYR A 90 -6.59 -13.04 -8.48
C TYR A 90 -7.19 -12.99 -9.89
N ASN A 91 -8.09 -13.92 -10.23
CA ASN A 91 -8.77 -13.87 -11.53
C ASN A 91 -9.64 -12.61 -11.69
N LYS A 92 -10.24 -12.13 -10.60
CA LYS A 92 -11.05 -10.91 -10.53
C LYS A 92 -11.07 -10.39 -9.09
N VAL A 93 -10.76 -9.11 -8.89
CA VAL A 93 -10.73 -8.47 -7.56
C VAL A 93 -10.94 -6.96 -7.69
N GLY A 94 -11.67 -6.37 -6.74
CA GLY A 94 -11.72 -4.92 -6.52
C GLY A 94 -10.77 -4.51 -5.41
N ILE A 95 -10.09 -3.37 -5.55
CA ILE A 95 -9.22 -2.80 -4.50
C ILE A 95 -9.79 -1.45 -4.08
N ILE A 96 -10.00 -1.26 -2.78
CA ILE A 96 -10.37 0.04 -2.19
C ILE A 96 -9.19 0.57 -1.38
N ALA A 97 -8.90 1.86 -1.52
CA ALA A 97 -7.88 2.56 -0.74
C ALA A 97 -8.45 3.89 -0.24
N GLN A 98 -8.39 4.10 1.07
CA GLN A 98 -8.81 5.35 1.70
C GLN A 98 -7.66 5.88 2.55
N GLY A 99 -7.36 7.17 2.40
CA GLY A 99 -6.39 7.83 3.27
C GLY A 99 -6.98 8.07 4.66
N SER A 100 -6.14 7.98 5.69
CA SER A 100 -6.48 8.36 7.07
C SER A 100 -6.92 9.83 7.21
N THR A 101 -6.64 10.66 6.21
CA THR A 101 -7.16 12.04 6.09
C THR A 101 -7.68 12.32 4.68
N PRO A 102 -8.60 13.30 4.50
CA PRO A 102 -9.09 13.68 3.17
C PRO A 102 -7.98 14.07 2.20
N SER A 103 -6.93 14.75 2.69
CA SER A 103 -5.76 15.14 1.88
C SER A 103 -4.99 13.92 1.36
N ARG A 104 -4.87 12.84 2.15
CA ARG A 104 -4.26 11.59 1.71
C ARG A 104 -5.13 10.86 0.68
N THR A 105 -6.44 10.80 0.90
CA THR A 105 -7.38 10.27 -0.10
C THR A 105 -7.26 11.03 -1.42
N ARG A 106 -7.16 12.38 -1.36
CA ARG A 106 -6.97 13.20 -2.55
C ARG A 106 -5.63 12.93 -3.26
N LEU A 107 -4.54 12.76 -2.51
CA LEU A 107 -3.24 12.39 -3.07
C LEU A 107 -3.30 11.06 -3.83
N TYR A 108 -4.01 10.06 -3.28
CA TYR A 108 -4.20 8.78 -3.96
C TYR A 108 -4.99 8.95 -5.25
N GLN A 109 -6.10 9.69 -5.22
CA GLN A 109 -6.88 9.99 -6.41
C GLN A 109 -6.06 10.70 -7.50
N ILE A 110 -5.24 11.69 -7.14
CA ILE A 110 -4.37 12.36 -8.11
C ILE A 110 -3.38 11.37 -8.73
N SER A 111 -2.77 10.52 -7.91
CA SER A 111 -1.76 9.56 -8.38
C SER A 111 -2.35 8.47 -9.29
N ILE A 112 -3.61 8.11 -9.08
CA ILE A 112 -4.33 7.11 -9.89
C ILE A 112 -4.82 7.72 -11.22
N ASN A 113 -5.20 8.99 -11.24
CA ASN A 113 -5.70 9.68 -12.44
C ASN A 113 -4.61 10.36 -13.30
N ALA A 114 -3.34 10.23 -12.90
CA ALA A 114 -2.21 10.94 -13.51
C ALA A 114 -1.59 10.21 -14.70
#